data_AF-A0A7S2AAC8-F1
#
_entry.id   AF-A0A7S2AAC8-F1
#
_cell.length_a   1.000
_cell.length_b   1.000
_cell.length_c   1.000
_cell.angle_alpha   90.00
_cell.angle_beta   90.00
_cell.angle_gamma   90.00
#
_symmetry.space_group_name_H-M   'P 1'
#
loop_
_entity.id
_entity.type
_entity.pdbx_description
1 polymer ?
#
loop_
_entity_poly.entity_id
_entity_poly.type
_entity_poly.pdbx_seq_one_letter_code
_entity_poly.pdbx_strand_id
1 'polypeptide(L)'
;DRTLRDAFEIGRQVVKMSSEIPNAEKEMNKILLLPEEGGDHNVPIFYVDRLEKPKPSCPLQDDGHLHWILEQTPQKFIGREIDIYHVLCELERARLVRLTGPEGVGKRSLAAAVCQYIKDRSKSFGIKDVIWLPLMQPAQKDELASSFHLLFDRINILRDKNCGSDGDFCTACNTIIEGLQDTKALIVIDSANSKGGLNTFLQHLLRKTKNVKVILVCRAAHSFLHTGLVESRVQVGSLCFRHSITFFGTICPHLLGRQEALTPEE
;
A
#
# COMPACT_ATOMS: atom_id res chain seq x y z
N ASP A 1 0.14 -6.38 27.37
CA ASP A 1 -0.21 -7.47 26.43
C ASP A 1 -1.49 -8.14 26.86
N ARG A 2 -2.31 -8.63 25.92
CA ARG A 2 -3.53 -9.38 26.24
C ARG A 2 -3.17 -10.86 26.42
N THR A 3 -3.56 -11.43 27.55
CA THR A 3 -3.28 -12.82 27.92
C THR A 3 -4.34 -13.78 27.36
N LEU A 4 -4.04 -15.07 27.39
CA LEU A 4 -4.98 -16.15 27.03
C LEU A 4 -6.26 -16.07 27.87
N ARG A 5 -6.10 -15.82 29.16
CA ARG A 5 -7.21 -15.57 30.09
C ARG A 5 -8.05 -14.36 29.70
N ASP A 6 -7.43 -13.26 29.26
CA ASP A 6 -8.17 -12.06 28.86
C ASP A 6 -9.04 -12.31 27.63
N ALA A 7 -8.53 -12.99 26.61
CA ALA A 7 -9.33 -13.27 25.41
C ALA A 7 -10.44 -14.28 25.70
N PHE A 8 -10.19 -15.26 26.58
CA PHE A 8 -11.21 -16.19 27.04
C PHE A 8 -12.38 -15.47 27.71
N GLU A 9 -12.10 -14.56 28.65
CA GLU A 9 -13.16 -13.80 29.32
C GLU A 9 -13.89 -12.84 28.38
N ILE A 10 -13.19 -12.22 27.43
CA ILE A 10 -13.84 -11.43 26.37
C ILE A 10 -14.81 -12.31 25.56
N GLY A 11 -14.38 -13.52 25.18
CA GLY A 11 -15.23 -14.47 24.45
C GLY A 11 -16.49 -14.84 25.24
N ARG A 12 -16.35 -15.10 26.54
CA ARG A 12 -17.49 -15.38 27.44
C ARG A 12 -18.45 -14.19 27.53
N GLN A 13 -17.92 -12.97 27.66
CA GLN A 13 -18.76 -11.77 27.71
C GLN A 13 -19.51 -11.53 26.41
N VAL A 14 -18.87 -11.76 25.25
CA VAL A 14 -19.53 -11.63 23.94
C VAL A 14 -20.70 -12.62 23.82
N VAL A 15 -20.51 -13.87 24.24
CA VAL A 15 -21.58 -14.87 24.25
C VAL A 15 -22.71 -14.46 25.18
N LYS A 16 -22.38 -13.98 26.39
CA LYS A 16 -23.36 -13.50 27.38
C LYS A 16 -24.18 -12.30 26.88
N MET A 17 -23.56 -11.39 26.14
CA MET A 17 -24.20 -10.17 25.63
C MET A 17 -24.96 -10.36 24.31
N SER A 18 -24.86 -11.54 23.69
CA SER A 18 -25.52 -11.80 22.40
C SER A 18 -27.02 -12.01 22.55
N SER A 19 -27.82 -11.17 21.88
CA SER A 19 -29.29 -11.29 21.85
C SER A 19 -29.79 -12.44 20.97
N GLU A 20 -28.90 -13.04 20.17
CA GLU A 20 -29.24 -14.13 19.24
C GLU A 20 -29.13 -15.52 19.88
N ILE A 21 -28.53 -15.63 21.08
CA ILE A 21 -28.27 -16.89 21.76
C ILE A 21 -29.34 -17.11 22.84
N PRO A 22 -30.26 -18.08 22.67
CA PRO A 22 -31.22 -18.42 23.70
C PRO A 22 -30.48 -18.94 24.93
N ASN A 23 -30.82 -18.41 26.12
CA ASN A 23 -30.14 -18.74 27.37
C ASN A 23 -28.61 -18.48 27.32
N ALA A 24 -28.20 -17.32 26.78
CA ALA A 24 -26.82 -16.89 26.63
C ALA A 24 -25.93 -17.14 27.87
N GLU A 25 -26.46 -16.97 29.08
CA GLU A 25 -25.74 -17.25 30.32
C GLU A 25 -25.42 -18.75 30.53
N LYS A 26 -26.35 -19.63 30.17
CA LYS A 26 -26.14 -21.09 30.21
C LYS A 26 -25.13 -21.53 29.16
N GLU A 27 -25.18 -20.95 27.97
CA GLU A 27 -24.23 -21.26 26.88
C GLU A 27 -22.82 -20.74 27.18
N MET A 28 -22.70 -19.54 27.77
CA MET A 28 -21.42 -19.00 28.24
C MET A 28 -20.73 -19.95 29.24
N ASN A 29 -21.48 -20.62 30.12
CA ASN A 29 -20.94 -21.53 31.12
C ASN A 29 -20.45 -22.87 30.56
N LYS A 30 -20.76 -23.20 29.30
CA LYS A 30 -20.21 -24.40 28.63
C LYS A 30 -18.80 -24.18 28.08
N ILE A 31 -18.36 -22.93 27.99
CA ILE A 31 -17.06 -22.57 27.43
C ILE A 31 -16.02 -22.74 28.54
N LEU A 32 -15.11 -23.69 28.36
CA LEU A 32 -14.09 -24.05 29.33
C LEU A 32 -12.71 -23.64 28.80
N LEU A 33 -11.88 -23.09 29.68
CA LEU A 33 -10.48 -22.78 29.38
C LEU A 33 -9.62 -23.96 29.81
N LEU A 34 -9.05 -24.66 28.84
CA LEU A 34 -8.26 -25.86 29.09
C LEU A 34 -6.75 -25.57 29.05
N PRO A 35 -5.93 -26.23 29.88
CA PRO A 35 -6.34 -27.20 30.90
C PRO A 35 -6.89 -26.52 32.16
N GLU A 36 -7.88 -27.15 32.80
CA GLU A 36 -8.53 -26.63 34.00
C GLU A 36 -7.57 -26.62 35.20
N GLU A 37 -6.69 -27.63 35.27
CA GLU A 37 -5.67 -27.76 36.30
C GLU A 37 -4.27 -27.77 35.68
N GLY A 38 -3.35 -27.01 36.30
CA GLY A 38 -1.93 -26.99 35.92
C GLY A 38 -1.56 -26.16 34.69
N GLY A 39 -2.52 -25.46 34.05
CA GLY A 39 -2.25 -24.56 32.91
C GLY A 39 -1.96 -23.13 33.32
N ASP A 40 -0.85 -22.55 32.84
CA ASP A 40 -0.64 -21.11 32.92
C ASP A 40 -1.40 -20.39 31.79
N HIS A 41 -2.50 -19.72 32.18
CA HIS A 41 -3.35 -18.96 31.27
C HIS A 41 -3.00 -17.46 31.24
N ASN A 42 -1.99 -17.03 31.99
CA ASN A 42 -1.51 -15.65 31.98
C ASN A 42 -0.43 -15.41 30.90
N VAL A 43 -0.28 -16.37 29.97
CA VAL A 43 0.59 -16.24 28.82
C VAL A 43 -0.02 -15.28 27.78
N PRO A 44 0.78 -14.39 27.16
CA PRO A 44 0.31 -13.53 26.09
C PRO A 44 -0.08 -14.36 24.85
N ILE A 45 -1.25 -14.11 24.26
CA ILE A 45 -1.71 -14.83 23.04
C ILE A 45 -0.93 -14.34 21.82
N PHE A 46 -0.61 -13.05 21.82
CA PHE A 46 0.18 -12.44 20.78
C PHE A 46 1.55 -12.19 21.36
N TYR A 47 2.47 -13.11 21.09
CA TYR A 47 3.89 -12.81 21.17
C TYR A 47 4.14 -11.72 20.12
N VAL A 48 4.21 -10.47 20.58
CA VAL A 48 4.92 -9.45 19.83
C VAL A 48 6.40 -9.74 20.05
N ASP A 49 6.86 -10.89 19.55
CA ASP A 49 8.23 -10.92 19.05
C ASP A 49 8.29 -9.71 18.16
N ARG A 50 9.18 -8.76 18.51
CA ARG A 50 9.42 -7.56 17.72
C ARG A 50 9.54 -8.08 16.31
N LEU A 51 8.48 -7.90 15.50
CA LEU A 51 8.48 -8.37 14.12
C LEU A 51 9.77 -7.80 13.59
N GLU A 52 10.76 -8.66 13.34
CA GLU A 52 11.99 -8.20 12.72
C GLU A 52 11.46 -7.47 11.50
N LYS A 53 11.66 -6.15 11.44
CA LYS A 53 11.23 -5.36 10.29
C LYS A 53 11.68 -6.18 9.11
N PRO A 54 10.76 -6.64 8.23
CA PRO A 54 11.09 -7.65 7.25
C PRO A 54 12.38 -7.20 6.59
N LYS A 55 13.46 -7.96 6.83
CA LYS A 55 14.73 -7.65 6.18
C LYS A 55 14.38 -7.59 4.70
N PRO A 56 14.71 -6.49 4.00
CA PRO A 56 14.50 -6.43 2.55
C PRO A 56 15.21 -7.66 1.98
N SER A 57 14.43 -8.66 1.60
CA SER A 57 14.92 -9.98 1.26
C SER A 57 15.19 -9.96 -0.23
N CYS A 58 16.23 -9.21 -0.59
CA CYS A 58 17.01 -9.38 -1.81
C CYS A 58 18.35 -8.67 -1.54
N PRO A 59 19.50 -9.36 -1.64
CA PRO A 59 20.71 -8.67 -2.05
C PRO A 59 20.38 -8.04 -3.39
N LEU A 60 20.47 -6.72 -3.49
CA LEU A 60 20.52 -6.04 -4.77
C LEU A 60 21.68 -6.68 -5.54
N GLN A 61 21.39 -7.54 -6.52
CA GLN A 61 22.35 -7.82 -7.57
C GLN A 61 22.49 -6.51 -8.33
N ASP A 62 23.64 -5.88 -8.09
CA ASP A 62 24.07 -4.63 -8.69
C ASP A 62 24.42 -4.89 -10.16
N ASP A 63 23.40 -5.00 -10.99
CA ASP A 63 23.55 -5.21 -12.43
C ASP A 63 23.79 -3.89 -13.17
N GLY A 64 24.21 -2.81 -12.50
CA GLY A 64 24.55 -1.50 -13.09
C GLY A 64 23.41 -0.76 -13.80
N HIS A 65 22.27 -1.42 -14.01
CA HIS A 65 21.02 -0.82 -14.41
C HIS A 65 20.34 -0.32 -13.16
N LEU A 66 20.21 1.01 -13.04
CA LEU A 66 19.44 1.71 -12.02
C LEU A 66 18.03 1.11 -11.92
N HIS A 67 17.90 0.06 -11.10
CA HIS A 67 16.65 -0.62 -10.79
C HIS A 67 15.85 0.36 -9.96
N TRP A 68 15.06 1.13 -10.69
CA TRP A 68 14.06 2.06 -10.23
C TRP A 68 13.38 1.55 -8.96
N ILE A 69 13.20 2.46 -8.00
CA ILE A 69 12.60 2.14 -6.71
C ILE A 69 11.08 2.07 -6.92
N LEU A 70 10.58 1.00 -7.56
CA LEU A 70 9.21 0.62 -7.25
C LEU A 70 9.23 0.13 -5.82
N GLU A 71 8.24 0.59 -5.09
CA GLU A 71 7.93 -0.06 -3.84
C GLU A 71 7.63 -1.53 -4.13
N GLN A 72 8.36 -2.42 -3.47
CA GLN A 72 8.16 -3.84 -3.66
C GLN A 72 6.74 -4.17 -3.20
N THR A 73 6.02 -4.89 -4.05
CA THR A 73 4.73 -5.47 -3.64
C THR A 73 5.02 -6.38 -2.45
N PRO A 74 4.30 -6.24 -1.32
CA PRO A 74 4.51 -7.12 -0.17
C PRO A 74 4.45 -8.58 -0.61
N GLN A 75 5.40 -9.42 -0.17
CA GLN A 75 5.50 -10.83 -0.58
C GLN A 75 4.21 -11.62 -0.39
N LYS A 76 3.35 -11.19 0.54
CA LYS A 76 2.09 -11.84 0.92
C LYS A 76 0.88 -10.94 0.59
N PHE A 77 0.86 -10.34 -0.59
CA PHE A 77 -0.25 -9.52 -1.07
C PHE A 77 -1.39 -10.41 -1.60
N ILE A 78 -2.44 -10.61 -0.80
CA ILE A 78 -3.54 -11.54 -1.08
C ILE A 78 -4.90 -10.83 -0.98
N GLY A 79 -5.86 -11.22 -1.82
CA GLY A 79 -7.26 -10.86 -1.63
C GLY A 79 -7.62 -9.45 -2.09
N ARG A 80 -6.79 -8.90 -2.97
CA ARG A 80 -6.85 -7.54 -3.55
C ARG A 80 -6.86 -7.58 -5.07
N GLU A 81 -7.14 -8.73 -5.67
CA GLU A 81 -7.14 -8.94 -7.11
C GLU A 81 -8.23 -8.11 -7.79
N ILE A 82 -9.42 -8.03 -7.16
CA ILE A 82 -10.53 -7.19 -7.62
C ILE A 82 -10.16 -5.71 -7.53
N ASP A 83 -9.49 -5.29 -6.44
CA ASP A 83 -9.04 -3.92 -6.27
C ASP A 83 -7.99 -3.53 -7.33
N ILE A 84 -7.04 -4.43 -7.64
CA ILE A 84 -6.07 -4.23 -8.74
C ILE A 84 -6.84 -4.03 -10.05
N TYR A 85 -7.76 -4.94 -10.38
CA TYR A 85 -8.54 -4.85 -11.61
C TYR A 85 -9.33 -3.53 -11.71
N HIS A 86 -9.97 -3.11 -10.62
CA HIS A 86 -10.67 -1.82 -10.57
C HIS A 86 -9.73 -0.64 -10.84
N VAL A 87 -8.55 -0.60 -10.21
CA VAL A 87 -7.58 0.46 -10.47
C VAL A 87 -7.12 0.47 -11.92
N LEU A 88 -6.90 -0.71 -12.53
CA LEU A 88 -6.52 -0.81 -13.94
C LEU A 88 -7.62 -0.28 -14.87
N CYS A 89 -8.88 -0.66 -14.66
CA CYS A 89 -10.01 -0.14 -15.43
C CYS A 89 -10.13 1.38 -15.31
N GLU A 90 -9.94 1.93 -14.11
CA GLU A 90 -9.98 3.37 -13.89
C GLU A 90 -8.76 4.09 -14.48
N LEU A 91 -7.59 3.44 -14.51
CA LEU A 91 -6.42 3.96 -15.22
C LEU A 91 -6.63 3.97 -16.74
N GLU A 92 -7.44 3.09 -17.32
CA GLU A 92 -7.77 3.16 -18.75
C GLU A 92 -8.66 4.37 -19.06
N ARG A 93 -9.63 4.65 -18.18
CA ARG A 93 -10.63 5.73 -18.36
C ARG A 93 -10.13 7.11 -17.97
N ALA A 94 -9.30 7.20 -16.95
CA ALA A 94 -8.83 8.45 -16.39
C ALA A 94 -7.30 8.55 -16.41
N ARG A 95 -6.81 9.80 -16.40
CA ARG A 95 -5.37 10.09 -16.28
C ARG A 95 -4.93 10.33 -14.85
N LEU A 96 -5.87 10.62 -13.96
CA LEU A 96 -5.64 10.77 -12.53
C LEU A 96 -6.56 9.78 -11.81
N VAL A 97 -5.96 8.82 -11.13
CA VAL A 97 -6.67 7.86 -10.28
C VAL A 97 -6.28 8.11 -8.82
N ARG A 98 -7.28 8.34 -7.97
CA ARG A 98 -7.08 8.60 -6.55
C ARG A 98 -7.48 7.36 -5.74
N LEU A 99 -6.53 6.83 -4.97
CA LEU A 99 -6.80 5.76 -4.01
C LEU A 99 -7.19 6.38 -2.67
N THR A 100 -8.43 6.16 -2.26
CA THR A 100 -8.97 6.65 -0.99
C THR A 100 -9.39 5.50 -0.10
N GLY A 101 -9.40 5.71 1.21
CA GLY A 101 -9.78 4.66 2.17
C GLY A 101 -9.18 4.93 3.55
N PRO A 102 -9.55 4.14 4.57
CA PRO A 102 -9.00 4.25 5.91
C PRO A 102 -7.47 4.14 5.93
N GLU A 103 -6.83 4.68 6.97
CA GLU A 103 -5.40 4.46 7.21
C GLU A 103 -5.13 2.97 7.48
N GLY A 104 -3.98 2.47 7.03
CA GLY A 104 -3.60 1.07 7.21
C GLY A 104 -4.31 0.05 6.30
N VAL A 105 -5.29 0.46 5.49
CA VAL A 105 -6.07 -0.47 4.64
C VAL A 105 -5.27 -1.12 3.48
N GLY A 106 -4.03 -0.66 3.24
CA GLY A 106 -3.14 -1.21 2.21
C GLY A 106 -3.15 -0.48 0.86
N LYS A 107 -3.60 0.78 0.80
CA LYS A 107 -3.61 1.59 -0.45
C LYS A 107 -2.23 1.67 -1.13
N ARG A 108 -1.18 1.85 -0.33
CA ARG A 108 0.21 1.92 -0.81
C ARG A 108 0.65 0.60 -1.42
N SER A 109 0.40 -0.51 -0.73
CA SER A 109 0.63 -1.87 -1.22
C SER A 109 -0.17 -2.17 -2.50
N LEU A 110 -1.41 -1.68 -2.59
CA LEU A 110 -2.23 -1.82 -3.79
C LEU A 110 -1.63 -1.05 -4.97
N ALA A 111 -1.22 0.20 -4.77
CA ALA A 111 -0.55 0.97 -5.82
C ALA A 111 0.76 0.29 -6.28
N ALA A 112 1.54 -0.26 -5.36
CA ALA A 112 2.75 -1.03 -5.68
C ALA A 112 2.43 -2.27 -6.53
N ALA A 113 1.40 -3.05 -6.15
CA ALA A 113 0.95 -4.22 -6.89
C ALA A 113 0.46 -3.85 -8.31
N VAL A 114 -0.26 -2.75 -8.45
CA VAL A 114 -0.71 -2.23 -9.76
C VAL A 114 0.49 -1.83 -10.62
N CYS A 115 1.48 -1.15 -10.04
CA CYS A 115 2.70 -0.77 -10.76
C CYS A 115 3.48 -1.97 -11.26
N GLN A 116 3.64 -2.98 -10.40
CA GLN A 116 4.28 -4.24 -10.77
C GLN A 116 3.50 -4.95 -11.90
N TYR A 117 2.18 -5.04 -11.78
CA TYR A 117 1.32 -5.63 -12.81
C TYR A 117 1.46 -4.92 -14.17
N ILE A 118 1.48 -3.59 -14.17
CA ILE A 118 1.66 -2.78 -15.38
C ILE A 118 3.06 -2.97 -15.95
N LYS A 119 4.11 -3.01 -15.12
CA LYS A 119 5.48 -3.27 -15.57
C LYS A 119 5.58 -4.61 -16.29
N ASP A 120 5.04 -5.66 -15.67
CA ASP A 120 5.06 -7.03 -16.22
C ASP A 120 4.24 -7.15 -17.52
N ARG A 121 3.31 -6.21 -17.75
CA ARG A 121 2.44 -6.16 -18.93
C ARG A 121 2.55 -4.82 -19.68
N SER A 122 3.73 -4.22 -19.70
CA SER A 122 3.97 -2.86 -20.24
C SER A 122 3.45 -2.67 -21.66
N LYS A 123 3.56 -3.72 -22.50
CA LYS A 123 3.05 -3.74 -23.87
C LYS A 123 1.52 -3.55 -23.96
N SER A 124 0.76 -4.11 -23.03
CA SER A 124 -0.71 -4.05 -23.04
C SER A 124 -1.24 -2.69 -22.62
N PHE A 125 -0.58 -2.05 -21.66
CA PHE A 125 -1.01 -0.74 -21.13
C PHE A 125 -0.40 0.44 -21.89
N GLY A 126 0.60 0.19 -22.74
CA GLY A 126 1.34 1.23 -23.44
C GLY A 126 2.13 2.15 -22.50
N ILE A 127 2.36 1.75 -21.25
CA ILE A 127 3.16 2.47 -20.26
C ILE A 127 4.58 1.90 -20.31
N LYS A 128 5.56 2.77 -20.57
CA LYS A 128 6.97 2.40 -20.64
C LYS A 128 7.66 2.55 -19.29
N ASP A 129 7.35 3.64 -18.59
CA ASP A 129 8.06 4.04 -17.39
C ASP A 129 7.10 4.11 -16.21
N VAL A 130 7.52 3.59 -15.05
CA VAL A 130 6.78 3.74 -13.80
C VAL A 130 7.66 4.46 -12.79
N ILE A 131 7.19 5.59 -12.29
CA ILE A 131 7.93 6.49 -11.42
C ILE A 131 7.19 6.59 -10.08
N TRP A 132 7.83 6.14 -9.00
CA TRP A 132 7.29 6.26 -7.66
C TRP A 132 7.90 7.44 -6.91
N LEU A 133 7.04 8.32 -6.38
CA LEU A 133 7.38 9.44 -5.53
C LEU A 133 6.96 9.11 -4.08
N PRO A 134 7.94 8.81 -3.19
CA PRO A 134 7.65 8.33 -1.85
C PRO A 134 6.99 9.39 -0.97
N LEU A 135 6.40 8.89 0.12
CA LEU A 135 5.66 9.66 1.11
C LEU A 135 6.45 10.86 1.63
N MET A 136 5.88 12.05 1.46
CA MET A 136 6.30 13.26 2.15
C MET A 136 5.83 13.19 3.60
N GLN A 137 6.76 13.01 4.54
CA GLN A 137 6.45 13.36 5.92
C GLN A 137 6.23 14.89 5.97
N PRO A 138 5.27 15.41 6.75
CA PRO A 138 4.95 16.84 6.75
C PRO A 138 5.88 17.66 7.68
N ALA A 139 7.15 17.28 7.82
CA ALA A 139 7.98 17.82 8.89
C ALA A 139 8.58 19.19 8.55
N GLN A 140 8.82 19.53 7.27
CA GLN A 140 9.43 20.80 6.88
C GLN A 140 8.89 21.39 5.56
N LYS A 141 8.88 22.72 5.48
CA LYS A 141 8.34 23.53 4.36
C LYS A 141 9.02 23.27 2.99
N ASP A 142 10.22 22.69 2.98
CA ASP A 142 11.06 22.50 1.79
C ASP A 142 11.08 21.06 1.23
N GLU A 143 10.28 20.14 1.78
CA GLU A 143 10.29 18.71 1.39
C GLU A 143 9.62 18.44 0.03
N LEU A 144 8.67 19.29 -0.39
CA LEU A 144 8.13 19.25 -1.75
C LEU A 144 9.26 19.48 -2.75
N ALA A 145 10.00 20.59 -2.61
CA ALA A 145 11.13 20.90 -3.47
C ALA A 145 12.11 19.72 -3.55
N SER A 146 12.47 19.13 -2.42
CA SER A 146 13.39 17.98 -2.35
C SER A 146 12.93 16.76 -3.15
N SER A 147 11.64 16.39 -3.09
CA SER A 147 11.14 15.25 -3.87
C SER A 147 10.94 15.59 -5.35
N PHE A 148 10.67 16.86 -5.65
CA PHE A 148 10.66 17.35 -7.03
C PHE A 148 12.07 17.39 -7.61
N HIS A 149 13.09 17.72 -6.83
CA HIS A 149 14.50 17.55 -7.22
C HIS A 149 14.81 16.08 -7.49
N LEU A 150 14.34 15.15 -6.65
CA LEU A 150 14.49 13.72 -6.94
C LEU A 150 13.81 13.30 -8.26
N LEU A 151 12.62 13.84 -8.55
CA LEU A 151 11.95 13.60 -9.84
C LEU A 151 12.71 14.23 -11.01
N PHE A 152 13.26 15.44 -10.82
CA PHE A 152 14.05 16.18 -11.80
C PHE A 152 15.35 15.44 -12.14
N ASP A 153 16.13 15.06 -11.13
CA ASP A 153 17.37 14.29 -11.30
C ASP A 153 17.10 12.99 -12.05
N ARG A 154 16.00 12.30 -11.70
CA ARG A 154 15.58 11.07 -12.38
C ARG A 154 15.23 11.28 -13.85
N ILE A 155 14.49 12.33 -14.17
CA ILE A 155 14.14 12.64 -15.57
C ILE A 155 15.38 13.06 -16.37
N ASN A 156 16.33 13.75 -15.73
CA ASN A 156 17.59 14.12 -16.36
C ASN A 156 18.47 12.88 -16.66
N ILE A 157 18.51 11.91 -15.73
CA ILE A 157 19.16 10.60 -15.97
C ILE A 157 18.49 9.90 -17.16
N LEU A 158 17.15 9.87 -17.23
CA LEU A 158 16.44 9.27 -18.37
C LEU A 158 16.73 9.95 -19.72
N ARG A 159 17.12 11.23 -19.70
CA ARG A 159 17.40 12.02 -20.90
C ARG A 159 18.88 12.14 -21.24
N ASP A 160 19.77 11.57 -20.43
CA ASP A 160 21.23 11.74 -20.53
C ASP A 160 21.65 13.22 -20.59
N LYS A 161 21.01 14.06 -19.75
CA LYS A 161 21.26 15.50 -19.70
C LYS A 161 21.81 15.90 -18.34
N ASN A 162 23.04 16.42 -18.31
CA ASN A 162 23.58 17.12 -17.14
C ASN A 162 23.01 18.54 -17.06
N CYS A 163 21.88 18.71 -16.37
CA CYS A 163 21.39 20.03 -15.99
C CYS A 163 21.85 20.36 -14.57
N GLY A 164 22.59 21.45 -14.40
CA GLY A 164 23.02 21.94 -13.09
C GLY A 164 21.82 22.23 -12.17
N SER A 165 21.95 21.88 -10.90
CA SER A 165 20.85 21.78 -9.94
C SER A 165 20.37 23.10 -9.31
N ASP A 166 20.72 24.26 -9.87
CA ASP A 166 20.54 25.57 -9.22
C ASP A 166 19.24 26.30 -9.61
N GLY A 167 18.18 25.54 -9.94
CA GLY A 167 16.93 26.09 -10.46
C GLY A 167 15.81 26.21 -9.43
N ASP A 168 15.08 27.34 -9.46
CA ASP A 168 13.83 27.53 -8.73
C ASP A 168 12.82 26.38 -8.97
N PHE A 169 11.97 26.10 -7.99
CA PHE A 169 10.93 25.06 -8.02
C PHE A 169 10.07 25.06 -9.31
N CYS A 170 9.71 26.25 -9.79
CA CYS A 170 8.95 26.41 -11.04
C CYS A 170 9.74 25.90 -12.25
N THR A 171 11.04 26.17 -12.31
CA THR A 171 11.94 25.72 -13.38
C THR A 171 12.11 24.21 -13.35
N ALA A 172 12.25 23.62 -12.16
CA ALA A 172 12.29 22.16 -11.99
C ALA A 172 10.97 21.51 -12.48
N CYS A 173 9.82 22.05 -12.08
CA CYS A 173 8.51 21.56 -12.53
C CYS A 173 8.35 21.64 -14.06
N ASN A 174 8.73 22.76 -14.68
CA ASN A 174 8.66 22.91 -16.14
C ASN A 174 9.57 21.91 -16.86
N THR A 175 10.79 21.73 -16.37
CA THR A 175 11.75 20.77 -16.95
C THR A 175 11.25 19.33 -16.84
N ILE A 176 10.68 18.96 -15.68
CA ILE A 176 10.01 17.67 -15.47
C ILE A 176 8.91 17.46 -16.50
N ILE A 177 8.07 18.46 -16.69
CA ILE A 177 6.91 18.39 -17.60
C ILE A 177 7.36 18.29 -19.06
N GLU A 178 8.36 19.06 -19.46
CA GLU A 178 8.98 18.97 -20.79
C GLU A 178 9.65 17.60 -21.01
N GLY A 179 10.30 17.06 -19.98
CA GLY A 179 10.89 15.72 -20.02
C GLY A 179 9.85 14.61 -20.17
N LEU A 180 8.65 14.81 -19.63
CA LEU A 180 7.58 13.83 -19.68
C LEU A 180 6.61 13.99 -20.86
N GLN A 181 6.71 15.08 -21.63
CA GLN A 181 5.73 15.46 -22.66
C GLN A 181 5.46 14.35 -23.69
N ASP A 182 6.51 13.68 -24.16
CA ASP A 182 6.44 12.62 -25.16
C ASP A 182 6.57 11.21 -24.55
N THR A 183 6.67 11.11 -23.23
CA THR A 183 6.83 9.84 -22.52
C THR A 183 5.48 9.22 -22.20
N LYS A 184 5.43 7.88 -22.18
CA LYS A 184 4.27 7.13 -21.71
C LYS A 184 4.57 6.62 -20.31
N ALA A 185 4.34 7.45 -19.31
CA ALA A 185 4.74 7.18 -17.94
C ALA A 185 3.54 7.06 -16.98
N LEU A 186 3.69 6.22 -15.97
CA LEU A 186 2.82 6.15 -14.80
C LEU A 186 3.57 6.74 -13.60
N ILE A 187 3.01 7.79 -13.00
CA ILE A 187 3.58 8.42 -11.81
C ILE A 187 2.73 8.07 -10.61
N VAL A 188 3.34 7.52 -9.57
CA VAL A 188 2.66 7.27 -8.30
C VAL A 188 3.14 8.29 -7.29
N ILE A 189 2.20 8.98 -6.67
CA ILE A 189 2.47 9.98 -5.65
C ILE A 189 1.83 9.51 -4.35
N ASP A 190 2.67 9.22 -3.35
CA ASP A 190 2.21 8.94 -2.00
C ASP A 190 2.08 10.27 -1.22
N SER A 191 0.87 10.85 -1.21
CA SER A 191 0.65 12.18 -0.63
C SER A 191 -0.02 12.09 0.73
N ALA A 192 0.69 12.55 1.76
CA ALA A 192 0.20 12.54 3.13
C ALA A 192 -0.84 13.65 3.40
N ASN A 193 -0.69 14.85 2.81
CA ASN A 193 -1.61 16.00 2.92
C ASN A 193 -0.99 17.27 2.26
N SER A 194 -0.58 17.23 1.00
CA SER A 194 0.02 18.43 0.37
C SER A 194 -1.04 19.51 0.10
N LYS A 195 -1.01 20.63 0.81
CA LYS A 195 -1.81 21.82 0.47
C LYS A 195 -1.15 22.60 -0.68
N GLY A 196 -1.94 23.01 -1.67
CA GLY A 196 -1.58 24.01 -2.69
C GLY A 196 -0.71 23.52 -3.85
N GLY A 197 0.60 23.34 -3.61
CA GLY A 197 1.59 23.19 -4.68
C GLY A 197 1.38 21.96 -5.57
N LEU A 198 1.03 20.82 -4.97
CA LEU A 198 0.82 19.57 -5.71
C LEU A 198 -0.35 19.67 -6.71
N ASN A 199 -1.42 20.39 -6.37
CA ASN A 199 -2.56 20.55 -7.27
C ASN A 199 -2.18 21.35 -8.51
N THR A 200 -1.50 22.47 -8.30
CA THR A 200 -1.01 23.31 -9.40
C THR A 200 -0.07 22.51 -10.29
N PHE A 201 0.85 21.74 -9.69
CA PHE A 201 1.73 20.85 -10.44
C PHE A 201 0.96 19.78 -11.23
N LEU A 202 0.04 19.05 -10.60
CA LEU A 202 -0.75 18.00 -11.26
C LEU A 202 -1.61 18.55 -12.40
N GLN A 203 -2.24 19.71 -12.21
CA GLN A 203 -2.97 20.40 -13.27
C GLN A 203 -2.04 20.77 -14.43
N HIS A 204 -0.86 21.32 -14.13
CA HIS A 204 0.09 21.72 -15.17
C HIS A 204 0.64 20.50 -15.92
N LEU A 205 1.06 19.46 -15.18
CA LEU A 205 1.53 18.18 -15.70
C LEU A 205 0.50 17.55 -16.62
N LEU A 206 -0.75 17.38 -16.17
CA LEU A 206 -1.77 16.72 -16.96
C LEU A 206 -2.26 17.56 -18.15
N ARG A 207 -2.18 18.89 -18.09
CA ARG A 207 -2.50 19.74 -19.26
C ARG A 207 -1.43 19.66 -20.35
N LYS A 208 -0.15 19.56 -19.96
CA LYS A 208 0.98 19.62 -20.89
C LYS A 208 1.41 18.27 -21.43
N THR A 209 1.19 17.20 -20.66
CA THR A 209 1.46 15.83 -21.10
C THR A 209 0.17 15.18 -21.58
N LYS A 210 0.23 14.28 -22.57
CA LYS A 210 -0.96 13.51 -23.03
C LYS A 210 -0.96 12.06 -22.54
N ASN A 211 0.22 11.47 -22.44
CA ASN A 211 0.40 10.03 -22.18
C ASN A 211 0.85 9.71 -20.75
N VAL A 212 0.92 10.72 -19.88
CA VAL A 212 1.22 10.53 -18.46
C VAL A 212 -0.07 10.25 -17.71
N LYS A 213 -0.05 9.17 -16.92
CA LYS A 213 -1.07 8.79 -15.95
C LYS A 213 -0.51 8.93 -14.54
N VAL A 214 -1.38 9.24 -13.59
CA VAL A 214 -1.00 9.49 -12.20
C VAL A 214 -1.88 8.68 -11.26
N ILE A 215 -1.26 7.95 -10.34
CA ILE A 215 -1.92 7.35 -9.17
C ILE A 215 -1.59 8.20 -7.96
N LEU A 216 -2.61 8.69 -7.26
CA LEU A 216 -2.46 9.46 -6.03
C LEU A 216 -2.95 8.64 -4.85
N VAL A 217 -2.02 8.25 -3.96
CA VAL A 217 -2.34 7.52 -2.74
C VAL A 217 -2.65 8.53 -1.64
N CYS A 218 -3.90 8.57 -1.17
CA CYS A 218 -4.35 9.53 -0.16
C CYS A 218 -4.46 8.88 1.23
N ARG A 219 -3.94 9.56 2.26
CA ARG A 219 -4.11 9.11 3.66
C ARG A 219 -5.53 9.32 4.20
N ALA A 220 -6.10 10.50 3.97
CA ALA A 220 -7.41 10.87 4.48
C ALA A 220 -8.54 10.53 3.49
N ALA A 221 -9.72 10.19 4.03
CA ALA A 221 -10.93 9.91 3.24
C ALA A 221 -11.54 11.16 2.56
N HIS A 222 -11.13 12.36 2.98
CA HIS A 222 -11.80 13.63 2.65
C HIS A 222 -10.90 14.71 2.01
N SER A 223 -9.71 14.36 1.52
CA SER A 223 -8.90 15.33 0.75
C SER A 223 -9.50 15.54 -0.64
N PHE A 224 -10.55 16.36 -0.70
CA PHE A 224 -11.08 16.89 -1.95
C PHE A 224 -10.05 17.87 -2.53
N LEU A 225 -9.44 17.48 -3.64
CA LEU A 225 -8.69 18.40 -4.47
C LEU A 225 -9.58 18.66 -5.69
N HIS A 226 -10.23 19.81 -5.74
CA HIS A 226 -10.92 20.25 -6.95
C HIS A 226 -9.87 20.59 -8.00
N THR A 227 -9.39 19.57 -8.71
CA THR A 227 -8.38 19.74 -9.75
C THR A 227 -8.98 20.24 -11.06
N GLY A 228 -10.31 20.24 -11.21
CA GLY A 228 -10.99 20.58 -12.47
C GLY A 228 -10.67 19.60 -13.60
N LEU A 229 -10.02 18.48 -13.27
CA LEU A 229 -9.65 17.41 -14.18
C LEU A 229 -10.63 16.25 -13.99
N VAL A 230 -10.80 15.43 -15.03
CA VAL A 230 -11.51 14.15 -14.94
C VAL A 230 -10.67 13.22 -14.07
N GLU A 231 -10.93 13.24 -12.76
CA GLU A 231 -10.35 12.32 -11.79
C GLU A 231 -11.27 11.11 -11.60
N SER A 232 -10.68 9.93 -11.56
CA SER A 232 -11.37 8.73 -11.07
C SER A 232 -10.95 8.44 -9.64
N ARG A 233 -11.91 7.95 -8.85
CA ARG A 233 -11.72 7.64 -7.43
C ARG A 233 -11.97 6.16 -7.20
N VAL A 234 -10.97 5.50 -6.63
CA VAL A 234 -11.08 4.10 -6.19
C VAL A 234 -11.04 4.06 -4.67
N GLN A 235 -12.17 3.65 -4.08
CA GLN A 235 -12.30 3.48 -2.64
C GLN A 235 -11.80 2.08 -2.25
N VAL A 236 -10.69 2.03 -1.52
CA VAL A 236 -10.10 0.80 -0.98
C VAL A 236 -10.73 0.51 0.39
N GLY A 237 -11.55 -0.54 0.43
CA GLY A 237 -12.18 -1.03 1.66
C GLY A 237 -11.32 -2.04 2.41
N SER A 238 -11.77 -2.45 3.60
CA SER A 238 -11.17 -3.56 4.35
C SER A 238 -11.21 -4.86 3.56
N LEU A 239 -10.28 -5.78 3.84
CA LEU A 239 -10.32 -7.14 3.29
C LEU A 239 -11.59 -7.87 3.78
N CYS A 240 -12.18 -8.69 2.92
CA CYS A 240 -13.27 -9.56 3.34
C CYS A 240 -12.75 -10.62 4.33
N PHE A 241 -13.63 -11.19 5.15
CA PHE A 241 -13.26 -12.15 6.20
C PHE A 241 -12.39 -13.30 5.69
N ARG A 242 -12.75 -13.88 4.54
CA ARG A 242 -11.99 -14.97 3.90
C ARG A 242 -10.56 -14.55 3.55
N HIS A 243 -10.38 -13.38 2.95
CA HIS A 243 -9.05 -12.87 2.60
C HIS A 243 -8.25 -12.48 3.85
N SER A 244 -8.91 -11.95 4.87
CA SER A 244 -8.28 -11.64 6.16
C SER A 244 -7.76 -12.91 6.85
N ILE A 245 -8.54 -13.99 6.89
CA ILE A 245 -8.07 -15.29 7.43
C ILE A 245 -6.90 -15.82 6.61
N THR A 246 -7.00 -15.78 5.28
CA THR A 246 -5.94 -16.29 4.39
C THR A 246 -4.65 -15.51 4.59
N PHE A 247 -4.74 -14.17 4.61
CA PHE A 247 -3.60 -13.29 4.88
C PHE A 247 -2.99 -13.55 6.26
N PHE A 248 -3.82 -13.66 7.29
CA PHE A 248 -3.39 -13.95 8.65
C PHE A 248 -2.69 -15.31 8.76
N GLY A 249 -3.28 -16.36 8.19
CA GLY A 249 -2.66 -17.69 8.16
C GLY A 249 -1.34 -17.71 7.38
N THR A 250 -1.23 -16.91 6.33
CA THR A 250 0.03 -16.78 5.57
C THR A 250 1.10 -16.06 6.40
N ILE A 251 0.75 -15.05 7.19
CA ILE A 251 1.69 -14.30 8.04
C ILE A 251 2.08 -15.07 9.31
N CYS A 252 1.13 -15.80 9.88
CA CYS A 252 1.27 -16.56 11.12
C CYS A 252 1.14 -18.07 10.85
N PRO A 253 2.11 -18.70 10.13
CA PRO A 253 2.01 -20.10 9.75
C PRO A 253 1.93 -21.04 10.96
N HIS A 254 2.44 -20.64 12.12
CA HIS A 254 2.37 -21.40 13.37
C HIS A 254 0.93 -21.54 13.92
N LEU A 255 0.03 -20.61 13.58
CA LEU A 255 -1.37 -20.65 14.04
C LEU A 255 -2.25 -21.57 13.20
N LEU A 256 -1.81 -21.94 12.00
CA LEU A 256 -2.51 -22.93 11.16
C LEU A 256 -2.21 -24.38 11.55
N GLY A 257 -1.38 -24.58 12.58
CA GLY A 257 -0.94 -25.89 13.03
C GLY A 257 0.07 -26.49 12.05
N ARG A 258 1.15 -27.04 12.61
CA ARG A 258 1.94 -28.07 11.91
C ARG A 258 0.97 -29.18 11.47
N GLN A 259 0.55 -29.19 10.21
CA GLN A 259 0.51 -30.46 9.50
C GLN A 259 1.98 -30.79 9.23
N GLU A 260 2.64 -31.40 10.22
CA GLU A 260 3.82 -32.18 9.92
C GLU A 260 3.40 -33.15 8.82
N ALA A 261 4.01 -32.97 7.64
CA ALA A 261 3.97 -33.97 6.62
C ALA A 261 4.44 -35.27 7.28
N LEU A 262 3.53 -36.24 7.37
CA LEU A 262 3.90 -37.63 7.52
C LEU A 262 4.85 -37.93 6.35
N THR A 263 6.15 -37.77 6.57
CA THR A 263 7.15 -38.45 5.76
C THR A 263 6.91 -39.93 5.99
N PRO A 264 6.57 -40.71 4.95
CA PRO A 264 6.57 -42.16 5.09
C PRO A 264 8.04 -42.55 5.22
N GLU A 265 8.50 -42.80 6.45
CA GLU A 265 9.78 -43.48 6.65
C GLU A 265 9.62 -44.96 6.29
N GLU A 266 10.55 -45.39 5.44
CA GLU A 266 10.79 -46.74 4.93
C GLU A 266 11.35 -47.68 6.01
#